data_AF-A0A2K3NK84-F1
#
_entry.id   AF-A0A2K3NK84-F1
#
_cell.length_a   1.000
_cell.length_b   1.000
_cell.length_c   1.000
_cell.angle_alpha   90.00
_cell.angle_beta   90.00
_cell.angle_gamma   90.00
#
_symmetry.space_group_name_H-M   'P 1'
#
loop_
_entity.id
_entity.type
_entity.pdbx_description
1 polymer ?
#
loop_
_entity_poly.entity_id
_entity_poly.type
_entity_poly.pdbx_seq_one_letter_code
_entity_poly.pdbx_strand_id
1 'polypeptide(L)'
;MLIGDFNETFIPSEQRGGIFQHNRAVLFANFMDQCNLLDLKTSGGRFTWHRNHNGLRILFKKLDRGLANVEWRLAFPEAFVEVLFRLHSDHNPLLIRFGGLPIARGPRPFRFEAAWIDHADYSTLVERAWASSNHNTDIALNNVRQESITFNQ
;
A
#
# COMPACT_ATOMS: atom_id res chain seq x y z
N MET A 1 -17.76 9.21 -14.06
CA MET A 1 -16.48 8.62 -13.59
C MET A 1 -15.80 7.94 -14.76
N LEU A 2 -14.47 8.07 -14.83
CA LEU A 2 -13.59 7.38 -15.77
C LEU A 2 -12.57 6.57 -14.97
N ILE A 3 -12.20 5.38 -15.43
CA ILE A 3 -11.13 4.59 -14.82
C ILE A 3 -10.38 3.82 -15.90
N GLY A 4 -9.06 3.77 -15.78
CA GLY A 4 -8.21 3.00 -16.69
C GLY A 4 -6.86 3.66 -16.91
N ASP A 5 -6.19 3.21 -17.96
CA ASP A 5 -4.88 3.69 -18.39
C ASP A 5 -5.00 4.99 -19.21
N PHE A 6 -4.47 6.09 -18.69
CA PHE A 6 -4.42 7.38 -19.38
C PHE A 6 -3.09 7.59 -20.12
N ASN A 7 -2.11 6.72 -19.92
CA ASN A 7 -0.75 6.86 -20.45
C ASN A 7 -0.06 8.19 -20.10
N GLU A 8 -0.50 8.86 -19.03
CA GLU A 8 0.03 10.15 -18.59
C GLU A 8 0.33 10.22 -17.09
N THR A 9 1.43 10.91 -16.79
CA THR A 9 1.83 11.29 -15.43
C THR A 9 1.51 12.77 -15.18
N PHE A 10 0.94 13.08 -14.03
CA PHE A 10 0.48 14.40 -13.65
C PHE A 10 1.58 15.22 -12.94
N ILE A 11 2.38 14.58 -12.09
CA ILE A 11 3.47 15.24 -11.35
C ILE A 11 4.76 14.40 -11.38
N PRO A 12 5.95 15.02 -11.19
CA PRO A 12 7.23 14.30 -11.27
C PRO A 12 7.33 13.09 -10.32
N SER A 13 6.69 13.15 -9.15
CA SER A 13 6.72 12.08 -8.14
C SER A 13 5.92 10.83 -8.51
N GLU A 14 5.11 10.91 -9.57
CA GLU A 14 4.40 9.77 -10.16
C GLU A 14 5.26 8.97 -11.14
N GLN A 15 6.53 9.34 -11.28
CA GLN A 15 7.50 8.61 -12.07
C GLN A 15 8.76 8.31 -11.23
N ARG A 16 9.35 7.14 -11.44
CA ARG A 16 10.70 6.80 -10.96
C ARG A 16 11.53 6.30 -12.13
N GLY A 17 12.67 6.95 -12.36
CA GLY A 17 13.52 6.73 -13.53
C GLY A 17 12.97 7.43 -14.78
N GLY A 18 13.81 7.63 -15.79
CA GLY A 18 13.45 8.35 -17.02
C GLY A 18 13.23 9.86 -16.81
N ILE A 19 12.80 10.55 -17.86
CA ILE A 19 12.55 12.00 -17.87
C ILE A 19 11.05 12.27 -17.73
N PHE A 20 10.67 13.20 -16.85
CA PHE A 20 9.29 13.65 -16.69
C PHE A 20 8.92 14.64 -17.81
N GLN A 21 7.78 14.40 -18.47
CA GLN A 21 7.33 15.15 -19.64
C GLN A 21 6.36 16.26 -19.24
N HIS A 22 6.89 17.43 -18.85
CA HIS A 22 6.09 18.56 -18.35
C HIS A 22 4.98 19.00 -19.31
N ASN A 23 5.27 19.10 -20.62
CA ASN A 23 4.28 19.53 -21.61
C ASN A 23 3.07 18.58 -21.68
N ARG A 24 3.31 17.27 -21.57
CA ARG A 24 2.23 16.27 -21.56
C ARG A 24 1.40 16.35 -20.29
N ALA A 25 2.05 16.55 -19.14
CA ALA A 25 1.36 16.75 -17.86
C ALA A 25 0.45 17.99 -17.88
N VAL A 26 0.88 19.09 -18.50
CA VAL A 26 0.05 20.31 -18.67
C VAL A 26 -1.15 20.04 -19.57
N LEU A 27 -0.98 19.35 -20.70
CA LEU A 27 -2.10 18.99 -21.57
C LEU A 27 -3.11 18.10 -20.86
N PHE A 28 -2.62 17.14 -20.07
CA PHE A 28 -3.48 16.25 -19.28
C PHE A 28 -4.22 17.01 -18.17
N ALA A 29 -3.56 17.98 -17.51
CA ALA A 29 -4.20 18.86 -16.54
C ALA A 29 -5.33 19.68 -17.15
N ASN A 30 -5.08 20.29 -18.32
CA ASN A 30 -6.09 21.07 -19.05
C ASN A 30 -7.29 20.19 -19.46
N PHE A 31 -7.03 18.95 -19.89
CA PHE A 31 -8.10 17.99 -20.19
C PHE A 31 -8.98 17.70 -18.96
N MET A 32 -8.36 17.43 -17.81
CA MET A 32 -9.10 17.16 -16.58
C MET A 32 -9.91 18.38 -16.14
N ASP A 33 -9.34 19.58 -16.22
CA ASP A 33 -10.00 20.84 -15.88
C ASP A 33 -11.20 21.12 -16.80
N GLN A 34 -11.01 21.04 -18.12
CA GLN A 34 -12.08 21.23 -19.12
C GLN A 34 -13.24 20.25 -18.93
N CYS A 35 -12.96 19.04 -18.45
CA CYS A 35 -13.95 18.02 -18.19
C CYS A 35 -14.51 18.05 -16.75
N ASN A 36 -14.09 19.00 -15.91
CA ASN A 36 -14.42 19.09 -14.48
C ASN A 36 -14.13 17.78 -13.73
N LEU A 37 -13.00 17.14 -14.02
CA LEU A 37 -12.59 15.86 -13.45
C LEU A 37 -11.56 16.05 -12.32
N LEU A 38 -11.70 15.23 -11.30
CA LEU A 38 -10.84 15.16 -10.12
C LEU A 38 -10.18 13.78 -10.07
N ASP A 39 -8.87 13.72 -9.79
CA ASP A 39 -8.17 12.45 -9.54
C ASP A 39 -8.62 11.87 -8.19
N LEU A 40 -9.15 10.65 -8.21
CA LEU A 40 -9.54 9.93 -7.00
C LEU A 40 -8.29 9.52 -6.22
N LYS A 41 -8.33 9.70 -4.90
CA LYS A 41 -7.24 9.25 -4.02
C LYS A 41 -6.95 7.76 -4.24
N THR A 42 -5.67 7.41 -4.22
CA THR A 42 -5.19 6.04 -4.42
C THR A 42 -4.65 5.44 -3.12
N SER A 43 -4.85 4.14 -2.90
CA SER A 43 -4.21 3.36 -1.83
C SER A 43 -3.41 2.18 -2.38
N GLY A 44 -2.48 1.66 -1.58
CA GLY A 44 -1.62 0.54 -1.99
C GLY A 44 -0.36 1.04 -2.69
N GLY A 45 -0.04 0.47 -3.86
CA GLY A 45 1.14 0.84 -4.64
C GLY A 45 1.08 2.27 -5.16
N ARG A 46 2.22 3.00 -5.12
CA ARG A 46 2.33 4.36 -5.68
C ARG A 46 2.28 4.39 -7.21
N PHE A 47 2.78 3.35 -7.85
CA PHE A 47 2.88 3.25 -9.31
C PHE A 47 1.95 2.15 -9.81
N THR A 48 1.38 2.35 -10.98
CA THR A 48 0.45 1.41 -11.62
C THR A 48 1.09 0.72 -12.82
N TRP A 49 2.16 1.27 -13.38
CA TRP A 49 2.91 0.66 -14.46
C TRP A 49 4.40 0.57 -14.14
N HIS A 50 5.06 -0.44 -14.69
CA HIS A 50 6.50 -0.55 -14.62
C HIS A 50 7.09 -1.22 -15.86
N ARG A 51 8.32 -0.86 -16.22
CA ARG A 51 9.09 -1.53 -17.27
C ARG A 51 10.27 -2.27 -16.68
N ASN A 52 10.40 -3.52 -17.11
CA ASN A 52 11.56 -4.35 -16.86
C ASN A 52 12.58 -4.20 -17.99
N HIS A 53 13.85 -4.12 -17.64
CA HIS A 53 14.96 -4.24 -18.58
C HIS A 53 16.01 -5.16 -17.94
N ASN A 54 16.35 -6.24 -18.63
CA ASN A 54 17.29 -7.26 -18.16
C ASN A 54 16.95 -7.82 -16.76
N GLY A 55 15.67 -8.07 -16.48
CA GLY A 55 15.21 -8.65 -15.20
C GLY A 55 15.11 -7.66 -14.04
N LEU A 56 15.54 -6.40 -14.22
CA LEU A 56 15.40 -5.34 -13.21
C LEU A 56 14.27 -4.38 -13.58
N ARG A 57 13.51 -3.95 -12.58
CA ARG A 57 12.50 -2.90 -12.72
C ARG A 57 13.18 -1.53 -12.79
N ILE A 58 13.27 -0.94 -13.97
CA ILE A 58 14.05 0.29 -14.19
C ILE A 58 13.20 1.55 -14.26
N LEU A 59 11.92 1.44 -14.66
CA LEU A 59 11.00 2.56 -14.79
C LEU A 59 9.69 2.23 -14.12
N PHE A 60 9.15 3.19 -13.38
CA PHE A 60 7.84 3.09 -12.76
C PHE A 60 7.05 4.36 -13.05
N LYS A 61 5.75 4.22 -13.33
CA LYS A 61 4.83 5.34 -13.58
C LYS A 61 3.45 5.09 -12.98
N LYS A 62 2.75 6.15 -12.57
CA LYS A 62 1.30 6.10 -12.34
C LYS A 62 0.60 6.51 -13.65
N LEU A 63 0.17 5.52 -14.43
CA LEU A 63 -0.52 5.71 -15.72
C LEU A 63 -2.02 5.45 -15.59
N ASP A 64 -2.38 4.41 -14.84
CA ASP A 64 -3.77 4.10 -14.51
C ASP A 64 -4.33 4.98 -13.38
N ARG A 65 -5.55 5.51 -13.55
CA ARG A 65 -6.23 6.40 -12.58
C ARG A 65 -7.73 6.16 -12.55
N GLY A 66 -8.37 6.58 -11.46
CA GLY A 66 -9.82 6.82 -11.43
C GLY A 66 -10.06 8.32 -11.37
N LEU A 67 -10.83 8.87 -12.30
CA LEU A 67 -11.21 10.28 -12.37
C LEU A 67 -12.72 10.43 -12.19
N ALA A 68 -13.17 11.42 -11.44
CA ALA A 68 -14.58 11.68 -11.22
C ALA A 68 -14.92 13.17 -11.21
N ASN A 69 -16.11 13.51 -11.67
CA ASN A 69 -16.66 14.85 -11.50
C ASN A 69 -17.16 15.08 -10.07
N VAL A 70 -17.50 16.33 -9.77
CA VAL A 70 -17.96 16.78 -8.45
C VAL A 70 -19.22 16.04 -8.00
N GLU A 71 -20.21 15.87 -8.88
CA GLU A 71 -21.47 15.21 -8.55
C GLU A 71 -21.23 13.75 -8.12
N TRP A 72 -20.35 13.03 -8.82
CA TRP A 72 -19.99 11.67 -8.45
C TRP A 72 -19.22 11.63 -7.13
N ARG A 73 -18.30 12.57 -6.90
CA ARG A 73 -17.57 12.67 -5.62
C ARG A 73 -18.52 12.95 -4.46
N LEU A 74 -19.55 13.78 -4.64
CA LEU A 74 -20.54 14.07 -3.62
C LEU A 74 -21.42 12.84 -3.32
N ALA A 75 -21.76 12.04 -4.34
CA ALA A 75 -22.48 10.79 -4.15
C ALA A 75 -21.64 9.71 -3.44
N PHE A 76 -20.32 9.71 -3.65
CA PHE A 76 -19.40 8.73 -3.09
C PHE A 76 -18.18 9.42 -2.43
N PRO A 77 -18.38 10.14 -1.31
CA PRO A 77 -17.34 10.98 -0.71
C PRO A 77 -16.12 10.16 -0.29
N GLU A 78 -16.38 8.96 0.23
CA GLU A 78 -15.40 8.01 0.74
C GLU A 78 -14.78 7.12 -0.35
N ALA A 79 -15.12 7.32 -1.62
CA ALA A 79 -14.57 6.48 -2.67
C ALA A 79 -13.10 6.77 -2.99
N PHE A 80 -12.35 5.70 -3.21
CA PHE A 80 -10.93 5.72 -3.56
C PHE A 80 -10.60 4.55 -4.49
N VAL A 81 -9.43 4.63 -5.12
CA VAL A 81 -8.88 3.57 -5.97
C VAL A 81 -7.83 2.79 -5.19
N GLU A 82 -8.01 1.48 -5.05
CA GLU A 82 -6.97 0.58 -4.56
C GLU A 82 -6.16 0.03 -5.73
N VAL A 83 -4.83 0.17 -5.66
CA VAL A 83 -3.89 -0.45 -6.60
C VAL A 83 -3.56 -1.83 -6.09
N LEU A 84 -4.04 -2.85 -6.82
CA LEU A 84 -3.85 -4.25 -6.46
C LEU A 84 -2.49 -4.79 -6.90
N PHE A 85 -2.09 -5.89 -6.27
CA PHE A 85 -0.93 -6.64 -6.71
C PHE A 85 -1.16 -7.23 -8.10
N ARG A 86 -0.09 -7.32 -8.86
CA ARG A 86 -0.07 -7.78 -10.24
C ARG A 86 0.84 -9.00 -10.35
N LEU A 87 0.38 -9.99 -11.11
CA LEU A 87 1.14 -11.20 -11.43
C LEU A 87 1.87 -11.13 -12.79
N HIS A 88 1.14 -10.93 -13.90
CA HIS A 88 1.68 -11.15 -15.25
C HIS A 88 1.55 -9.97 -16.25
N SER A 89 1.08 -8.81 -15.80
CA SER A 89 1.01 -7.60 -16.63
C SER A 89 2.24 -6.70 -16.41
N ASP A 90 2.39 -5.61 -17.13
CA ASP A 90 3.22 -4.48 -16.75
C ASP A 90 2.41 -3.38 -16.01
N HIS A 91 1.07 -3.48 -16.04
CA HIS A 91 0.09 -2.67 -15.30
C HIS A 91 -0.43 -3.34 -14.04
N ASN A 92 -0.84 -2.56 -13.05
CA ASN A 92 -1.45 -3.00 -11.80
C ASN A 92 -2.97 -2.90 -11.96
N PRO A 93 -3.75 -3.94 -11.59
CA PRO A 93 -5.20 -3.81 -11.57
C PRO A 93 -5.65 -2.72 -10.60
N LEU A 94 -6.68 -1.97 -11.01
CA LEU A 94 -7.32 -0.96 -10.16
C LEU A 94 -8.66 -1.49 -9.65
N LEU A 95 -8.95 -1.28 -8.37
CA LEU A 95 -10.24 -1.57 -7.76
C LEU A 95 -10.82 -0.30 -7.15
N ILE A 96 -12.03 0.09 -7.56
CA ILE A 96 -12.74 1.18 -6.91
C ILE A 96 -13.41 0.65 -5.65
N ARG A 97 -13.19 1.34 -4.53
CA ARG A 97 -13.83 1.06 -3.25
C ARG A 97 -14.64 2.27 -2.84
N PHE A 98 -15.83 2.02 -2.30
CA PHE A 98 -16.79 3.05 -1.90
C PHE A 98 -16.83 3.30 -0.39
N GLY A 99 -16.20 2.43 0.41
CA GLY A 99 -16.32 2.40 1.88
C GLY A 99 -15.24 3.16 2.66
N GLY A 100 -14.54 4.11 2.04
CA GLY A 100 -13.47 4.87 2.71
C GLY A 100 -12.15 4.13 2.72
N LEU A 101 -11.04 4.87 2.75
CA LEU A 101 -9.73 4.25 2.95
C LEU A 101 -9.80 3.37 4.21
N PRO A 102 -9.16 2.18 4.21
CA PRO A 102 -9.07 1.39 5.43
C PRO A 102 -8.52 2.32 6.51
N ILE A 103 -9.35 2.66 7.48
CA ILE A 103 -8.90 3.38 8.68
C ILE A 103 -7.69 2.60 9.14
N ALA A 104 -6.57 3.29 9.37
CA ALA A 104 -5.37 2.67 9.90
C ALA A 104 -5.83 1.85 11.09
N ARG A 105 -5.87 0.52 10.92
CA ARG A 105 -6.28 -0.38 11.99
C ARG A 105 -5.41 0.06 13.16
N GLY A 106 -6.05 0.41 14.28
CA GLY A 106 -5.35 0.87 15.49
C GLY A 106 -4.18 -0.06 15.84
N PRO A 107 -3.33 0.30 16.82
CA PRO A 107 -2.08 -0.39 17.10
C PRO A 107 -2.21 -1.90 16.87
N ARG A 108 -1.47 -2.43 15.88
CA ARG A 108 -1.65 -3.81 15.43
C ARG A 108 -1.54 -4.70 16.67
N PRO A 109 -2.53 -5.58 16.92
CA PRO A 109 -2.41 -6.48 18.06
C PRO A 109 -1.17 -7.34 17.85
N PHE A 110 -0.52 -7.70 18.95
CA PHE A 110 0.53 -8.71 18.91
C PHE A 110 -0.02 -9.99 18.27
N ARG A 111 0.76 -10.56 17.37
CA ARG A 111 0.45 -11.84 16.71
C ARG A 111 1.64 -12.75 16.92
N PHE A 112 1.34 -13.94 17.41
CA PHE A 112 2.30 -15.03 17.44
C PHE A 112 2.51 -15.54 16.01
N GLU A 113 3.77 -15.70 15.59
CA GLU A 113 4.10 -16.31 14.31
C GLU A 113 4.39 -17.79 14.51
N ALA A 114 3.64 -18.67 13.83
CA ALA A 114 3.81 -20.12 13.96
C ALA A 114 5.25 -20.59 13.66
N ALA A 115 5.93 -19.90 12.74
CA ALA A 115 7.32 -20.18 12.37
C ALA A 115 8.32 -20.03 13.53
N TRP A 116 7.98 -19.26 14.57
CA TRP A 116 8.85 -19.13 15.74
C TRP A 116 8.98 -20.45 16.50
N ILE A 117 7.96 -21.31 16.51
CA ILE A 117 8.01 -22.63 17.17
C ILE A 117 9.13 -23.50 16.60
N ASP A 118 9.36 -23.38 15.29
CA ASP A 118 10.35 -24.17 14.58
C ASP A 118 11.77 -23.58 14.66
N HIS A 119 11.92 -22.37 15.21
CA HIS A 119 13.23 -21.73 15.36
C HIS A 119 13.96 -22.29 16.60
N ALA A 120 15.20 -22.76 16.40
CA ALA A 120 15.99 -23.47 17.41
C ALA A 120 16.06 -22.72 18.76
N ASP A 121 16.25 -21.40 18.73
CA ASP A 121 16.43 -20.58 19.94
C ASP A 121 15.12 -20.12 20.61
N TYR A 122 13.97 -20.28 19.96
CA TYR A 122 12.73 -19.66 20.42
C TYR A 122 12.15 -20.35 21.66
N SER A 123 12.29 -21.66 21.76
CA SER A 123 11.90 -22.44 22.95
C SER A 123 12.62 -21.92 24.21
N THR A 124 13.94 -21.74 24.13
CA THR A 124 14.77 -21.21 25.21
C THR A 124 14.35 -19.80 25.62
N LEU A 125 14.01 -18.94 24.64
CA LEU A 125 13.50 -17.61 24.89
C LEU A 125 12.19 -17.63 25.68
N VAL A 126 11.24 -18.47 25.28
CA VAL A 126 9.95 -18.63 25.99
C VAL A 126 10.17 -19.13 27.41
N GLU A 127 11.01 -20.15 27.61
CA GLU A 127 11.32 -20.69 28.94
C GLU A 127 11.92 -19.63 29.87
N ARG A 128 12.88 -18.85 29.39
CA ARG A 128 13.51 -17.77 30.16
C ARG A 128 12.49 -16.67 30.51
N ALA A 129 11.73 -16.21 29.52
CA ALA A 129 10.72 -15.18 29.71
C ALA A 129 9.64 -15.65 30.70
N TRP A 130 9.25 -16.93 30.64
CA TRP A 130 8.28 -17.52 31.55
C TRP A 130 8.81 -17.66 32.98
N ALA A 131 10.04 -18.13 33.16
CA ALA A 131 10.66 -18.30 34.48
C ALA A 131 10.89 -16.98 35.23
N SER A 132 11.02 -15.85 34.52
CA SER A 132 11.22 -14.52 35.10
C SER A 132 9.98 -13.91 35.79
N SER A 133 8.85 -14.61 35.77
CA SER A 133 7.54 -14.07 36.14
C SER A 133 7.10 -14.28 37.60
N ASN A 134 7.92 -14.96 38.42
CA ASN A 134 7.57 -15.32 39.81
C ASN A 134 6.18 -15.99 39.94
N HIS A 135 5.84 -16.91 39.02
CA HIS A 135 4.55 -17.62 38.95
C HIS A 135 3.32 -16.73 38.67
N ASN A 136 3.52 -15.47 38.26
CA ASN A 136 2.44 -14.61 37.78
C ASN A 136 2.25 -14.79 36.27
N THR A 137 1.11 -15.38 35.89
CA THR A 137 0.78 -15.68 34.49
C THR A 137 0.67 -14.45 33.61
N ASP A 138 0.15 -13.34 34.13
CA ASP A 138 0.00 -12.10 33.34
C ASP A 138 1.35 -11.47 33.03
N ILE A 139 2.28 -11.51 34.00
CA ILE A 139 3.66 -11.05 33.81
C ILE A 139 4.38 -11.97 32.83
N ALA A 140 4.21 -13.30 32.96
CA ALA A 140 4.82 -14.28 32.06
C ALA A 140 4.40 -14.05 30.60
N LEU A 141 3.11 -13.89 30.34
CA LEU A 141 2.57 -13.64 29.00
C LEU A 141 3.07 -12.32 28.41
N ASN A 142 3.15 -11.26 29.22
CA ASN A 142 3.69 -9.97 28.78
C ASN A 142 5.18 -10.05 28.46
N ASN A 143 5.97 -10.77 29.25
CA ASN A 143 7.40 -10.96 29.01
C ASN A 143 7.64 -11.76 27.72
N VAL A 144 6.92 -12.88 27.52
CA VAL A 144 7.00 -13.67 26.29
C VAL A 144 6.63 -12.83 25.07
N ARG A 145 5.57 -12.02 25.17
CA ARG A 145 5.18 -11.08 24.10
C ARG A 145 6.32 -10.11 23.77
N GLN A 146 6.91 -9.46 24.78
CA GLN A 146 7.93 -8.44 24.58
C GLN A 146 9.22 -9.03 23.99
N GLU A 147 9.66 -10.19 24.50
CA GLU A 147 10.84 -10.88 23.97
C GLU A 147 10.60 -11.41 22.55
N SER A 148 9.40 -11.91 22.24
CA SER A 148 9.05 -12.34 20.88
C SER A 148 9.05 -11.19 19.87
N ILE A 149 8.64 -9.99 20.29
CA ILE A 149 8.71 -8.78 19.44
C ILE A 149 10.16 -8.40 19.14
N THR A 150 11.06 -8.50 20.12
CA THR A 150 12.49 -8.21 19.95
C THR A 150 13.17 -9.29 19.09
N PHE A 151 12.79 -10.55 19.26
CA PHE A 151 13.35 -11.69 18.52
C PHE A 151 13.10 -11.60 17.00
N ASN A 152 12.01 -10.95 16.59
CA ASN A 152 11.60 -10.84 15.18
C ASN A 152 12.09 -9.56 14.48
N GLN A 153 13.01 -8.80 15.10
CA GLN A 153 13.67 -7.63 14.50
C GLN A 153 14.98 -8.03 13.84
#